data_AF-A0A259DIW2-F1
#
_entry.id   AF-A0A259DIW2-F1
#
_cell.length_a   1.000
_cell.length_b   1.000
_cell.length_c   1.000
_cell.angle_alpha   90.00
_cell.angle_beta   90.00
_cell.angle_gamma   90.00
#
_symmetry.space_group_name_H-M   'P 1'
#
loop_
_entity.id
_entity.type
_entity.pdbx_description
1 polymer ?
#
loop_
_entity_poly.entity_id
_entity_poly.type
_entity_poly.pdbx_seq_one_letter_code
_entity_poly.pdbx_strand_id
1 'polypeptide(L)'
;MIESYYWREDLLDHARRLRPVKNPKRWSERALVIFEKELMISFYIVRTLLERDKTSKKSDDYRVSVRCVPWNGRSLTKLNYFDIERLYSFDREFDDKISVKHLANQFIHSRAIFAIRDKTRNWSEIMLCSDLQAKNVLYRVSIDEIRKTLLFVGKDYAESLSYIWDPKIEDYQVKRG
;
A
#
# COMPACT_ATOMS: atom_id res chain seq x y z
N MET A 1 -10.36 16.95 -14.87
CA MET A 1 -8.97 17.31 -15.28
C MET A 1 -8.32 16.07 -15.86
N ILE A 2 -7.92 16.11 -17.14
CA ILE A 2 -7.44 14.95 -17.92
C ILE A 2 -6.23 14.28 -17.27
N GLU A 3 -5.40 15.02 -16.53
CA GLU A 3 -4.16 14.51 -15.90
C GLU A 3 -4.40 13.28 -15.01
N SER A 4 -5.43 13.29 -14.14
CA SER A 4 -5.66 12.17 -13.20
C SER A 4 -6.11 10.87 -13.85
N TYR A 5 -6.56 10.91 -15.11
CA TYR A 5 -7.03 9.73 -15.85
C TYR A 5 -5.91 8.71 -16.05
N TYR A 6 -4.73 9.15 -16.51
CA TYR A 6 -3.62 8.26 -16.82
C TYR A 6 -3.08 7.54 -15.57
N TRP A 7 -2.94 8.29 -14.48
CA TRP A 7 -2.59 7.73 -13.18
C TRP A 7 -3.57 6.62 -12.73
N ARG A 8 -4.87 6.80 -13.01
CA ARG A 8 -5.89 5.81 -12.65
C ARG A 8 -5.84 4.58 -13.54
N GLU A 9 -5.66 4.76 -14.83
CA GLU A 9 -5.50 3.66 -15.78
C GLU A 9 -4.32 2.75 -15.36
N ASP A 10 -3.20 3.35 -14.97
CA ASP A 10 -2.05 2.60 -14.43
C ASP A 10 -2.45 1.77 -13.20
N LEU A 11 -3.20 2.34 -12.24
CA LEU A 11 -3.69 1.60 -11.07
C LEU A 11 -4.61 0.43 -11.45
N LEU A 12 -5.53 0.66 -12.40
CA LEU A 12 -6.46 -0.37 -12.86
C LEU A 12 -5.73 -1.49 -13.59
N ASP A 13 -4.73 -1.17 -14.41
CA ASP A 13 -3.87 -2.14 -15.08
C ASP A 13 -3.02 -2.94 -14.09
N HIS A 14 -2.39 -2.28 -13.13
CA HIS A 14 -1.63 -2.94 -12.09
C HIS A 14 -2.53 -3.90 -11.29
N ALA A 15 -3.73 -3.46 -10.92
CA ALA A 15 -4.70 -4.32 -10.25
C ALA A 15 -5.13 -5.55 -11.08
N ARG A 16 -5.24 -5.43 -12.41
CA ARG A 16 -5.51 -6.57 -13.29
C ARG A 16 -4.34 -7.57 -13.27
N ARG A 17 -3.09 -7.09 -13.25
CA ARG A 17 -1.87 -7.93 -13.21
C ARG A 17 -1.66 -8.65 -11.87
N LEU A 18 -2.25 -8.16 -10.78
CA LEU A 18 -2.24 -8.83 -9.47
C LEU A 18 -3.11 -10.08 -9.39
N ARG A 19 -3.90 -10.40 -10.42
CA ARG A 19 -4.72 -11.62 -10.43
C ARG A 19 -3.84 -12.87 -10.51
N PRO A 20 -4.21 -13.96 -9.82
CA PRO A 20 -3.52 -15.23 -9.96
C PRO A 20 -3.61 -15.73 -11.40
N VAL A 21 -2.53 -16.32 -11.89
CA VAL A 21 -2.45 -16.93 -13.22
C VAL A 21 -2.25 -18.43 -13.11
N LYS A 22 -2.64 -19.19 -14.14
CA LYS A 22 -2.56 -20.66 -14.15
C LYS A 22 -1.11 -21.18 -14.07
N ASN A 23 -0.19 -20.49 -14.76
CA ASN A 23 1.22 -20.89 -14.87
C ASN A 23 2.14 -19.70 -14.54
N PRO A 24 2.21 -19.27 -13.27
CA PRO A 24 3.05 -18.16 -12.86
C PRO A 24 4.54 -18.48 -13.12
N LYS A 25 5.29 -17.44 -13.47
CA LYS A 25 6.73 -17.54 -13.73
C LYS A 25 7.44 -18.15 -12.52
N ARG A 26 8.47 -18.96 -12.76
CA ARG A 26 9.37 -19.44 -11.70
C ARG A 26 9.96 -18.25 -10.93
N TRP A 27 10.31 -18.50 -9.67
CA TRP A 27 10.97 -17.48 -8.87
C TRP A 27 12.29 -17.08 -9.52
N SER A 28 12.54 -15.78 -9.54
CA SER A 28 13.84 -15.18 -9.75
C SER A 28 13.85 -13.86 -9.00
N GLU A 29 15.03 -13.44 -8.55
CA GLU A 29 15.21 -12.14 -7.91
C GLU A 29 14.68 -11.00 -8.80
N ARG A 30 14.95 -11.06 -10.11
CA ARG A 30 14.40 -10.11 -11.07
C ARG A 30 12.87 -10.06 -11.05
N ALA A 31 12.19 -11.21 -10.98
CA ALA A 31 10.73 -11.25 -10.93
C ALA A 31 10.17 -10.69 -9.62
N LEU A 32 10.87 -10.91 -8.50
CA LEU A 32 10.55 -10.32 -7.20
C LEU A 32 10.69 -8.79 -7.24
N VAL A 33 11.85 -8.28 -7.67
CA VAL A 33 12.12 -6.84 -7.71
C VAL A 33 11.19 -6.08 -8.65
N ILE A 34 10.83 -6.67 -9.81
CA ILE A 34 9.84 -6.06 -10.72
C ILE A 34 8.48 -5.93 -10.02
N PHE A 35 8.08 -6.97 -9.29
CA PHE A 35 6.82 -6.98 -8.57
C PHE A 35 6.78 -5.95 -7.43
N GLU A 36 7.86 -5.88 -6.64
CA GLU A 36 7.99 -4.87 -5.58
C GLU A 36 7.95 -3.44 -6.14
N LYS A 37 8.70 -3.17 -7.22
CA LYS A 37 8.68 -1.87 -7.91
C LYS A 37 7.28 -1.51 -8.39
N GLU A 38 6.56 -2.45 -8.98
CA GLU A 38 5.19 -2.24 -9.45
C GLU A 38 4.27 -1.86 -8.28
N LEU A 39 4.38 -2.51 -7.13
CA LEU A 39 3.62 -2.17 -5.94
C LEU A 39 4.01 -0.79 -5.38
N MET A 40 5.30 -0.49 -5.26
CA MET A 40 5.78 0.81 -4.79
C MET A 40 5.27 1.95 -5.68
N ILE A 41 5.35 1.80 -7.00
CA ILE A 41 4.82 2.78 -7.96
C ILE A 41 3.30 2.89 -7.80
N SER A 42 2.57 1.77 -7.71
CA SER A 42 1.12 1.80 -7.50
C SER A 42 0.73 2.61 -6.26
N PHE A 43 1.41 2.39 -5.14
CA PHE A 43 1.11 3.11 -3.90
C PHE A 43 1.60 4.56 -3.89
N TYR A 44 2.65 4.89 -4.67
CA TYR A 44 3.00 6.27 -4.97
C TYR A 44 1.89 6.99 -5.75
N ILE A 45 1.32 6.33 -6.75
CA ILE A 45 0.19 6.88 -7.53
C ILE A 45 -1.03 7.07 -6.64
N VAL A 46 -1.38 6.07 -5.82
CA VAL A 46 -2.46 6.18 -4.82
C VAL A 46 -2.25 7.39 -3.93
N ARG A 47 -1.04 7.56 -3.37
CA ARG A 47 -0.72 8.70 -2.50
C ARG A 47 -0.91 10.04 -3.23
N THR A 48 -0.41 10.12 -4.47
CA THR A 48 -0.53 11.31 -5.33
C THR A 48 -1.99 11.66 -5.59
N LEU A 49 -2.84 10.68 -5.89
CA LEU A 49 -4.28 10.90 -6.14
C LEU A 49 -5.03 11.34 -4.87
N LEU A 50 -4.65 10.81 -3.70
CA LEU A 50 -5.22 11.22 -2.41
C LEU A 50 -4.84 12.65 -2.04
N GLU A 51 -3.56 13.01 -2.17
CA GLU A 51 -3.03 14.33 -1.76
C GLU A 51 -3.38 15.46 -2.72
N ARG A 52 -3.58 15.16 -4.00
CA ARG A 52 -3.97 16.17 -5.00
C ARG A 52 -5.48 16.30 -5.16
N ASP A 53 -6.23 15.82 -4.17
CA ASP A 53 -7.70 15.89 -4.13
C ASP A 53 -8.38 15.31 -5.38
N LYS A 54 -7.78 14.27 -5.99
CA LYS A 54 -8.30 13.67 -7.22
C LYS A 54 -9.36 12.60 -6.95
N THR A 55 -9.39 12.06 -5.74
CA THR A 55 -10.34 11.04 -5.26
C THR A 55 -11.45 11.67 -4.42
N SER A 56 -12.58 11.00 -4.26
CA SER A 56 -13.62 11.46 -3.33
C SER A 56 -13.21 11.16 -1.89
N LYS A 57 -14.02 11.65 -0.93
CA LYS A 57 -13.84 11.31 0.49
C LYS A 57 -13.90 9.80 0.77
N LYS A 58 -14.54 9.01 -0.12
CA LYS A 58 -14.63 7.56 0.01
C LYS A 58 -13.25 6.91 0.07
N SER A 59 -12.27 7.40 -0.68
CA SER A 59 -10.89 6.88 -0.63
C SER A 59 -10.16 7.21 0.68
N ASP A 60 -10.47 8.32 1.35
CA ASP A 60 -9.92 8.64 2.67
C ASP A 60 -10.48 7.73 3.77
N ASP A 61 -11.78 7.46 3.65
CA ASP A 61 -12.54 6.67 4.62
C ASP A 61 -12.35 5.16 4.40
N TYR A 62 -11.87 4.73 3.23
CA TYR A 62 -11.56 3.33 2.97
C TYR A 62 -10.51 2.81 3.95
N ARG A 63 -10.78 1.61 4.47
CA ARG A 63 -9.94 0.92 5.45
C ARG A 63 -9.52 -0.42 4.87
N VAL A 64 -8.21 -0.61 4.76
CA VAL A 64 -7.60 -1.83 4.26
C VAL A 64 -7.44 -2.81 5.41
N SER A 65 -7.92 -4.04 5.22
CA SER A 65 -7.74 -5.10 6.22
C SER A 65 -6.31 -5.59 6.18
N VAL A 66 -5.65 -5.62 7.32
CA VAL A 66 -4.25 -6.04 7.46
C VAL A 66 -4.10 -6.94 8.67
N ARG A 67 -3.06 -7.77 8.65
CA ARG A 67 -2.58 -8.44 9.85
C ARG A 67 -1.33 -7.74 10.35
N CYS A 68 -1.29 -7.50 11.65
CA CYS A 68 -0.23 -6.81 12.34
C CYS A 68 0.60 -7.82 13.12
N VAL A 69 1.91 -7.83 12.87
CA VAL A 69 2.86 -8.65 13.64
C VAL A 69 3.72 -7.71 14.50
N PRO A 70 3.56 -7.70 15.83
CA PRO A 70 4.21 -6.72 16.68
C PRO A 70 5.73 -6.96 16.78
N TRP A 71 6.49 -5.87 16.84
CA TRP A 71 7.93 -5.92 17.11
C TRP A 71 8.17 -6.48 18.52
N ASN A 72 9.19 -7.32 18.67
CA ASN A 72 9.45 -8.03 19.93
C ASN A 72 10.45 -7.33 20.87
N GLY A 73 10.88 -6.10 20.55
CA GLY A 73 11.83 -5.35 21.36
C GLY A 73 13.31 -5.56 21.00
N ARG A 74 13.64 -6.49 20.09
CA ARG A 74 15.03 -6.77 19.71
C ARG A 74 15.63 -5.65 18.87
N SER A 75 16.95 -5.46 19.00
CA SER A 75 17.69 -4.45 18.26
C SER A 75 17.51 -4.63 16.75
N LEU A 76 16.94 -3.60 16.11
CA LEU A 76 16.74 -3.52 14.68
C LEU A 76 17.80 -2.58 14.08
N THR A 77 18.55 -3.09 13.12
CA THR A 77 19.69 -2.44 12.48
C THR A 77 19.57 -2.52 10.95
N LYS A 78 20.52 -1.93 10.21
CA LYS A 78 20.60 -2.11 8.76
C LYS A 78 21.08 -3.50 8.34
N LEU A 79 21.65 -4.29 9.26
CA LEU A 79 22.25 -5.59 8.97
C LEU A 79 21.36 -6.78 9.33
N ASN A 80 20.21 -6.55 9.97
CA ASN A 80 19.32 -7.64 10.39
C ASN A 80 17.84 -7.40 10.07
N TYR A 81 17.49 -6.31 9.38
CA TYR A 81 16.08 -6.00 9.08
C TYR A 81 15.38 -7.08 8.23
N PHE A 82 16.16 -7.91 7.53
CA PHE A 82 15.66 -9.05 6.75
C PHE A 82 15.24 -10.24 7.62
N ASP A 83 15.70 -10.32 8.87
CA ASP A 83 15.44 -11.43 9.79
C ASP A 83 14.13 -11.20 10.56
N ILE A 84 13.02 -11.20 9.82
CA ILE A 84 11.70 -10.85 10.38
C ILE A 84 11.21 -11.83 11.44
N GLU A 85 11.52 -13.13 11.29
CA GLU A 85 11.15 -14.17 12.28
C GLU A 85 11.83 -13.91 13.62
N ARG A 86 13.06 -13.40 13.60
CA ARG A 86 13.77 -13.02 14.81
C ARG A 86 13.27 -11.70 15.40
N LEU A 87 12.84 -10.74 14.58
CA LEU A 87 12.54 -9.37 15.00
C LEU A 87 11.08 -9.15 15.44
N TYR A 88 10.15 -9.99 15.00
CA TYR A 88 8.72 -9.82 15.23
C TYR A 88 8.10 -11.06 15.88
N SER A 89 6.96 -10.87 16.56
CA SER A 89 6.27 -11.94 17.31
C SER A 89 5.09 -12.48 16.49
N PHE A 90 5.34 -13.45 15.62
CA PHE A 90 4.31 -14.06 14.76
C PHE A 90 3.24 -14.83 15.56
N ASP A 91 3.58 -15.27 16.77
CA ASP A 91 2.67 -15.87 17.74
C ASP A 91 1.67 -14.87 18.35
N ARG A 92 1.92 -13.56 18.19
CA ARG A 92 1.08 -12.46 18.70
C ARG A 92 0.49 -11.61 17.58
N GLU A 93 0.27 -12.21 16.41
CA GLU A 93 -0.35 -11.53 15.29
C GLU A 93 -1.82 -11.18 15.58
N PHE A 94 -2.29 -10.04 15.09
CA PHE A 94 -3.67 -9.59 15.25
C PHE A 94 -4.18 -8.88 14.00
N ASP A 95 -5.48 -8.91 13.76
CA ASP A 95 -6.09 -8.23 12.61
C ASP A 95 -6.38 -6.76 12.96
N ASP A 96 -6.18 -5.87 11.98
CA ASP A 96 -6.44 -4.43 12.11
C ASP A 96 -6.91 -3.84 10.76
N LYS A 97 -7.33 -2.58 10.80
CA LYS A 97 -7.82 -1.81 9.65
C LYS A 97 -7.12 -0.47 9.58
N ILE A 98 -6.26 -0.30 8.58
CA ILE A 98 -5.50 0.94 8.36
C ILE A 98 -6.06 1.75 7.20
N SER A 99 -5.81 3.06 7.19
CA SER A 99 -6.19 3.91 6.06
C SER A 99 -5.35 3.58 4.81
N VAL A 100 -5.91 3.84 3.63
CA VAL A 100 -5.17 3.74 2.36
C VAL A 100 -3.91 4.61 2.40
N LYS A 101 -4.05 5.81 2.95
CA LYS A 101 -2.95 6.77 3.12
C LYS A 101 -1.81 6.18 3.96
N HIS A 102 -2.14 5.47 5.04
CA HIS A 102 -1.15 4.81 5.91
C HIS A 102 -0.49 3.62 5.22
N LEU A 103 -1.25 2.79 4.50
CA LEU A 103 -0.69 1.69 3.71
C LEU A 103 0.27 2.20 2.63
N ALA A 104 -0.12 3.26 1.90
CA ALA A 104 0.72 3.88 0.89
C ALA A 104 2.05 4.38 1.47
N ASN A 105 2.01 5.00 2.67
CA ASN A 105 3.23 5.39 3.38
C ASN A 105 4.15 4.19 3.67
N GLN A 106 3.61 3.02 4.00
CA GLN A 106 4.43 1.84 4.26
C GLN A 106 5.18 1.35 3.02
N PHE A 107 4.58 1.47 1.83
CA PHE A 107 5.24 1.12 0.57
C PHE A 107 6.27 2.18 0.14
N ILE A 108 5.92 3.46 0.23
CA ILE A 108 6.80 4.56 -0.25
C ILE A 108 8.05 4.69 0.62
N HIS A 109 7.90 4.53 1.94
CA HIS A 109 9.00 4.63 2.90
C HIS A 109 9.43 3.26 3.43
N SER A 110 9.24 2.20 2.63
CA SER A 110 9.49 0.83 3.06
C SER A 110 10.93 0.65 3.51
N ARG A 111 11.12 0.25 4.76
CA ARG A 111 12.39 -0.26 5.25
C ARG A 111 12.57 -1.71 4.85
N ALA A 112 11.49 -2.48 4.95
CA ALA A 112 11.45 -3.88 4.62
C ALA A 112 10.17 -4.16 3.84
N ILE A 113 10.31 -4.91 2.75
CA ILE A 113 9.22 -5.42 1.92
C ILE A 113 9.56 -6.87 1.56
N PHE A 114 8.60 -7.77 1.76
CA PHE A 114 8.75 -9.18 1.42
C PHE A 114 7.49 -9.64 0.71
N ALA A 115 7.64 -10.03 -0.56
CA ALA A 115 6.55 -10.63 -1.31
C ALA A 115 6.52 -12.15 -1.12
N ILE A 116 5.37 -12.67 -0.70
CA ILE A 116 5.16 -14.08 -0.37
C ILE A 116 4.39 -14.75 -1.49
N ARG A 117 4.86 -15.92 -1.91
CA ARG A 117 4.16 -16.78 -2.88
C ARG A 117 3.48 -17.96 -2.20
N ASP A 118 2.32 -18.35 -2.72
CA ASP A 118 1.62 -19.54 -2.28
C ASP A 118 2.15 -20.82 -2.97
N LYS A 119 1.50 -21.95 -2.68
CA LYS A 119 1.80 -23.27 -3.27
C LYS A 119 1.61 -23.31 -4.79
N THR A 120 0.82 -22.40 -5.36
CA THR A 120 0.62 -22.28 -6.82
C THR A 120 1.72 -21.45 -7.49
N ARG A 121 2.60 -20.83 -6.69
CA ARG A 121 3.65 -19.85 -7.04
C ARG A 121 3.10 -18.48 -7.45
N ASN A 122 1.81 -18.21 -7.24
CA ASN A 122 1.25 -16.88 -7.38
C ASN A 122 1.63 -16.03 -6.15
N TRP A 123 1.70 -14.71 -6.33
CA TRP A 123 1.85 -13.79 -5.21
C TRP A 123 0.58 -13.83 -4.37
N SER A 124 0.76 -13.95 -3.05
CA SER A 124 -0.33 -14.16 -2.11
C SER A 124 -0.43 -13.03 -1.10
N GLU A 125 0.70 -12.56 -0.59
CA GLU A 125 0.76 -11.54 0.46
C GLU A 125 2.03 -10.70 0.32
N ILE A 126 1.99 -9.51 0.93
CA ILE A 126 3.14 -8.66 1.18
C ILE A 126 3.30 -8.49 2.69
N MET A 127 4.51 -8.67 3.19
CA MET A 127 4.90 -8.20 4.51
C MET A 127 5.76 -6.95 4.38
N LEU A 128 5.39 -5.87 5.06
CA LEU A 128 6.08 -4.59 4.93
C LEU A 128 6.00 -3.73 6.18
N CYS A 129 7.00 -2.87 6.35
CA CYS A 129 6.98 -1.77 7.30
C CYS A 129 7.83 -0.61 6.78
N SER A 130 7.40 0.61 7.09
CA SER A 130 8.23 1.80 6.94
C SER A 130 9.30 1.89 8.03
N ASP A 131 10.30 2.74 7.82
CA ASP A 131 11.30 3.06 8.85
C ASP A 131 10.67 3.48 10.18
N LEU A 132 9.60 4.27 10.13
CA LEU A 132 8.87 4.75 11.31
C LEU A 132 8.14 3.62 12.05
N GLN A 133 7.66 2.61 11.32
CA GLN A 133 6.87 1.52 11.88
C GLN A 133 7.68 0.27 12.19
N ALA A 134 8.93 0.17 11.74
CA ALA A 134 9.77 -1.01 11.91
C ALA A 134 10.04 -1.42 13.38
N LYS A 135 9.94 -0.47 14.33
CA LYS A 135 10.02 -0.77 15.77
C LYS A 135 8.66 -0.83 16.46
N ASN A 136 7.58 -0.94 15.69
CA ASN A 136 6.22 -1.07 16.21
C ASN A 136 5.60 -2.35 15.68
N VAL A 137 5.48 -2.45 14.35
CA VAL A 137 4.67 -3.48 13.70
C VAL A 137 5.13 -3.75 12.28
N LEU A 138 5.11 -5.02 11.89
CA LEU A 138 5.21 -5.49 10.52
C LEU A 138 3.79 -5.77 10.01
N TYR A 139 3.40 -5.09 8.94
CA TYR A 139 2.08 -5.30 8.33
C TYR A 139 2.16 -6.46 7.35
N ARG A 140 1.15 -7.32 7.34
CA ARG A 140 0.93 -8.40 6.38
C ARG A 140 -0.40 -8.14 5.68
N VAL A 141 -0.35 -7.97 4.35
CA VAL A 141 -1.49 -7.59 3.52
C VAL A 141 -1.62 -8.58 2.38
N SER A 142 -2.82 -9.11 2.14
CA SER A 142 -3.04 -10.01 1.02
C SER A 142 -2.98 -9.25 -0.31
N ILE A 143 -2.56 -9.94 -1.38
CA ILE A 143 -2.61 -9.40 -2.75
C ILE A 143 -4.05 -9.09 -3.16
N ASP A 144 -5.04 -9.81 -2.63
CA ASP A 144 -6.45 -9.53 -2.86
C ASP A 144 -6.88 -8.17 -2.28
N GLU A 145 -6.47 -7.86 -1.05
CA GLU A 145 -6.75 -6.56 -0.41
C GLU A 145 -5.99 -5.41 -1.09
N ILE A 146 -4.74 -5.63 -1.51
CA ILE A 146 -4.01 -4.66 -2.34
C ILE A 146 -4.77 -4.41 -3.65
N ARG A 147 -5.16 -5.47 -4.35
CA ARG A 147 -5.92 -5.36 -5.61
C ARG A 147 -7.22 -4.60 -5.42
N LYS A 148 -8.00 -4.89 -4.37
CA LYS A 148 -9.23 -4.16 -4.03
C LYS A 148 -8.95 -2.69 -3.80
N THR A 149 -7.89 -2.37 -3.06
CA THR A 149 -7.48 -0.99 -2.77
C THR A 149 -7.16 -0.22 -4.06
N LEU A 150 -6.34 -0.81 -4.96
CA LEU A 150 -5.99 -0.18 -6.24
C LEU A 150 -7.23 0.02 -7.13
N LEU A 151 -8.12 -0.98 -7.21
CA LEU A 151 -9.37 -0.87 -7.97
C LEU A 151 -10.29 0.20 -7.39
N PHE A 152 -10.40 0.28 -6.07
CA PHE A 152 -11.26 1.23 -5.38
C PHE A 152 -10.78 2.67 -5.66
N VAL A 153 -9.51 2.95 -5.37
CA VAL A 153 -8.91 4.28 -5.60
C VAL A 153 -8.92 4.64 -7.08
N GLY A 154 -8.56 3.71 -7.96
CA GLY A 154 -8.53 3.94 -9.41
C GLY A 154 -9.89 4.35 -9.98
N LYS A 155 -10.98 3.77 -9.46
CA LYS A 155 -12.36 4.06 -9.88
C LYS A 155 -13.04 5.20 -9.12
N ASP A 156 -12.41 5.72 -8.07
CA ASP A 156 -13.01 6.75 -7.23
C ASP A 156 -12.66 8.15 -7.72
N TYR A 157 -13.63 8.82 -8.36
CA TYR A 157 -13.49 10.17 -8.89
C TYR A 157 -14.12 11.17 -7.91
N ALA A 158 -13.43 12.29 -7.64
CA ALA A 158 -14.08 13.44 -7.03
C ALA A 158 -15.09 14.03 -8.03
N GLU A 159 -16.38 13.94 -7.72
CA GLU A 159 -17.46 14.45 -8.58
C GLU A 159 -17.60 15.97 -8.46
N SER A 160 -17.20 16.54 -7.32
CA SER A 160 -17.19 17.97 -7.07
C SER A 160 -16.03 18.37 -6.17
N LEU A 161 -15.53 19.59 -6.37
CA LEU A 161 -14.51 20.23 -5.54
C LEU A 161 -15.03 21.61 -5.14
N SER A 162 -14.98 21.90 -3.84
CA SER A 162 -15.27 23.22 -3.30
C SER A 162 -14.06 23.73 -2.53
N TYR A 163 -13.72 24.99 -2.77
CA TYR A 163 -12.55 25.65 -2.22
C TYR A 163 -13.01 26.73 -1.25
N ILE A 164 -12.59 26.63 0.01
CA ILE A 164 -12.94 27.60 1.06
C ILE A 164 -11.64 28.20 1.55
N TRP A 165 -11.44 29.49 1.31
CA TRP A 165 -10.25 30.21 1.78
C TRP A 165 -10.14 30.11 3.30
N ASP A 166 -8.96 29.74 3.80
CA ASP A 166 -8.64 29.71 5.22
C ASP A 166 -7.38 30.56 5.49
N PRO A 167 -7.53 31.72 6.15
CA PRO A 167 -6.41 32.63 6.40
C PRO A 167 -5.36 32.06 7.35
N LYS A 168 -5.64 30.97 8.08
CA LYS A 168 -4.65 30.35 8.99
C LYS A 168 -3.61 29.53 8.25
N ILE A 169 -4.00 28.90 7.14
CA ILE A 169 -3.10 28.13 6.29
C ILE A 169 -2.62 28.95 5.09
N GLU A 170 -3.11 30.19 4.95
CA GLU A 170 -2.87 31.08 3.81
C GLU A 170 -3.17 30.41 2.46
N ASP A 171 -4.18 29.53 2.46
CA ASP A 171 -4.57 28.70 1.31
C ASP A 171 -6.04 28.26 1.42
N TYR A 172 -6.54 27.53 0.43
CA TYR A 172 -7.89 26.98 0.39
C TYR A 172 -7.99 25.60 1.04
N GLN A 173 -8.96 25.44 1.94
CA GLN A 173 -9.43 24.11 2.31
C GLN A 173 -10.27 23.52 1.17
N VAL A 174 -9.86 22.34 0.71
CA VAL A 174 -10.56 21.62 -0.36
C VAL A 174 -11.56 20.64 0.26
N LYS A 175 -12.83 20.76 -0.11
CA LYS A 175 -13.87 19.78 0.21
C LYS A 175 -14.27 19.02 -1.05
N ARG A 176 -14.17 17.70 -0.96
CA ARG A 176 -14.40 16.74 -2.04
C ARG A 176 -15.73 16.03 -1.82
N GLY A 177 -16.58 16.05 -2.85
CA GLY A 177 -17.82 15.24 -2.90
C GLY A 177 -17.54 13.79 -3.23
#